data_AF-A0A959RYZ2-F1
#
_entry.id   AF-A0A959RYZ2-F1
#
_cell.length_a   1.000
_cell.length_b   1.000
_cell.length_c   1.000
_cell.angle_alpha   90.00
_cell.angle_beta   90.00
_cell.angle_gamma   90.00
#
_symmetry.space_group_name_H-M   'P 1'
#
loop_
_entity.id
_entity.type
_entity.pdbx_description
1 polymer ?
#
loop_
_entity_poly.entity_id
_entity_poly.type
_entity_poly.pdbx_seq_one_letter_code
_entity_poly.pdbx_strand_id
1 'polypeptide(L)'
;IVAKHNRITPDIKLKIDSYRIAKGEERGLWSRIAQGLGKILHVIVILSLFSFYVYSFRPKIYKDNSKIFLITIIVVLISFIAFLINQINVNAPVELLILVPVVSMLITIFFDSRVGFYSTVVIALIVGGLRGNDYALAVMNIVAGGFAAYTVRDIKNRNQIFRSFLYILLGYTLSIVAFGLERFAPWEEILVQCGFAASNSLFSPVLTYGLIIFFEKIFKLTTEITLLELTDYNTPLLRELAKSAQGTFNHSLTMGNMVESAAEEIKANPLLVRVGALYHDIGKSQNPNAFVENQIDNYNIHDDLKPEESAAIIIDHVAQGIKMAEEENLPKEIMEFIET
;
A
#
# COMPACT_ATOMS: atom_id res chain seq x y z
N ILE A 1 -26.58 -14.81 38.18
CA ILE A 1 -25.88 -14.67 39.49
C ILE A 1 -26.84 -14.86 40.66
N VAL A 2 -28.11 -14.42 40.55
CA VAL A 2 -29.14 -14.70 41.56
C VAL A 2 -30.48 -15.00 40.86
N ALA A 3 -31.22 -16.01 41.33
CA ALA A 3 -32.56 -16.31 40.84
C ALA A 3 -33.59 -15.28 41.36
N LYS A 4 -34.66 -15.05 40.60
CA LYS A 4 -35.73 -14.12 41.00
C LYS A 4 -36.31 -14.57 42.35
N HIS A 5 -36.40 -13.66 43.32
CA HIS A 5 -36.86 -13.86 44.71
C HIS A 5 -35.86 -14.42 45.74
N ASN A 6 -34.59 -14.63 45.39
CA ASN A 6 -33.58 -14.98 46.40
C ASN A 6 -33.09 -13.76 47.20
N ARG A 7 -32.90 -13.93 48.51
CA ARG A 7 -32.38 -12.89 49.40
C ARG A 7 -30.90 -12.64 49.11
N ILE A 8 -30.53 -11.38 48.89
CA ILE A 8 -29.13 -11.00 48.62
C ILE A 8 -28.36 -11.06 49.95
N THR A 9 -27.53 -12.10 50.10
CA THR A 9 -26.57 -12.20 51.20
C THR A 9 -25.33 -11.34 50.92
N PRO A 10 -24.52 -10.98 51.92
CA PRO A 10 -23.29 -10.21 51.73
C PRO A 10 -22.33 -10.81 50.69
N ASP A 11 -22.18 -12.13 50.66
CA ASP A 11 -21.34 -12.84 49.66
C ASP A 11 -21.92 -12.77 48.25
N ILE A 12 -23.25 -12.87 48.11
CA ILE A 12 -23.92 -12.71 46.82
C ILE A 12 -23.77 -11.28 46.32
N LYS A 13 -23.87 -10.29 47.21
CA LYS A 13 -23.62 -8.88 46.90
C LYS A 13 -22.18 -8.69 46.43
N LEU A 14 -21.18 -9.24 47.13
CA LEU A 14 -19.77 -9.19 46.71
C LEU A 14 -19.54 -9.86 45.35
N LYS A 15 -20.20 -10.98 45.04
CA LYS A 15 -20.14 -11.60 43.70
C LYS A 15 -20.79 -10.72 42.64
N ILE A 16 -21.94 -10.11 42.92
CA ILE A 16 -22.60 -9.17 42.00
C ILE A 16 -21.73 -7.93 41.78
N ASP A 17 -21.20 -7.35 42.85
CA ASP A 17 -20.37 -6.14 42.80
C ASP A 17 -19.03 -6.43 42.12
N SER A 18 -18.38 -7.56 42.40
CA SER A 18 -17.20 -8.02 41.68
C SER A 18 -17.50 -8.25 40.19
N TYR A 19 -18.67 -8.79 39.85
CA TYR A 19 -19.09 -8.98 38.47
C TYR A 19 -19.42 -7.65 37.78
N ARG A 20 -20.06 -6.69 38.48
CA ARG A 20 -20.36 -5.34 37.99
C ARG A 20 -19.09 -4.49 37.81
N ILE A 21 -18.10 -4.65 38.70
CA ILE A 21 -16.78 -4.04 38.60
C ILE A 21 -16.00 -4.64 37.43
N ALA A 22 -16.00 -5.97 37.27
CA ALA A 22 -15.38 -6.67 36.14
C ALA A 22 -16.03 -6.30 34.80
N LYS A 23 -17.35 -6.10 34.78
CA LYS A 23 -18.14 -5.74 33.59
C LYS A 23 -18.25 -4.22 33.35
N GLY A 24 -17.70 -3.40 34.25
CA GLY A 24 -17.67 -1.94 34.15
C GLY A 24 -19.04 -1.24 34.27
N GLU A 25 -20.05 -1.92 34.81
CA GLU A 25 -21.45 -1.46 34.81
C GLU A 25 -21.75 -0.36 35.86
N GLU A 26 -20.90 -0.16 36.88
CA GLU A 26 -20.97 0.99 37.81
C GLU A 26 -19.90 2.05 37.54
N ARG A 27 -19.58 2.29 36.27
CA ARG A 27 -18.66 3.36 35.90
C ARG A 27 -19.40 4.68 35.71
N GLY A 28 -19.39 5.53 36.75
CA GLY A 28 -19.84 6.92 36.67
C GLY A 28 -19.12 7.70 35.56
N LEU A 29 -19.69 8.82 35.10
CA LEU A 29 -19.20 9.60 33.95
C LEU A 29 -17.67 9.78 33.93
N TRP A 30 -17.08 10.11 35.08
CA TRP A 30 -15.63 10.28 35.25
C TRP A 30 -14.80 9.05 34.88
N SER A 31 -15.23 7.87 35.29
CA SER A 31 -14.51 6.63 34.98
C SER A 31 -14.61 6.23 33.50
N ARG A 32 -15.72 6.58 32.81
CA ARG A 32 -15.83 6.43 31.35
C ARG A 32 -14.90 7.38 30.61
N ILE A 33 -14.83 8.65 31.05
CA ILE A 33 -13.91 9.65 30.50
C ILE A 33 -12.46 9.20 30.71
N ALA A 34 -12.09 8.79 31.93
CA ALA A 34 -10.76 8.30 32.25
C ALA A 34 -10.37 7.08 31.41
N GLN A 35 -11.28 6.13 31.21
CA GLN A 35 -11.05 4.99 30.32
C GLN A 35 -10.87 5.41 28.86
N GLY A 36 -11.66 6.38 28.37
CA GLY A 36 -11.50 6.94 27.02
C GLY A 36 -10.14 7.60 26.83
N LEU A 37 -9.72 8.44 27.78
CA LEU A 37 -8.39 9.07 27.79
C LEU A 37 -7.27 8.04 27.82
N GLY A 38 -7.40 6.98 28.63
CA GLY A 38 -6.44 5.89 28.67
C GLY A 38 -6.29 5.17 27.32
N LYS A 39 -7.40 4.91 26.61
CA LYS A 39 -7.37 4.33 25.26
C LYS A 39 -6.67 5.25 24.26
N ILE A 40 -6.98 6.56 24.29
CA ILE A 40 -6.34 7.55 23.41
C ILE A 40 -4.82 7.60 23.69
N LEU A 41 -4.43 7.67 24.96
CA LEU A 41 -3.03 7.72 25.36
C LEU A 41 -2.28 6.45 24.91
N HIS A 42 -2.89 5.27 25.08
CA HIS A 42 -2.31 4.01 24.62
C HIS A 42 -2.03 4.03 23.11
N VAL A 43 -2.98 4.47 22.30
CA VAL A 43 -2.80 4.60 20.84
C VAL A 43 -1.72 5.63 20.50
N ILE A 44 -1.68 6.78 21.17
CA ILE A 44 -0.66 7.82 20.97
C ILE A 44 0.74 7.27 21.27
N VAL A 45 0.91 6.52 22.36
CA VAL A 45 2.21 5.92 22.71
C VAL A 45 2.69 4.99 21.60
N ILE A 46 1.83 4.10 21.10
CA ILE A 46 2.21 3.18 20.01
C ILE A 46 2.51 3.95 18.71
N LEU A 47 1.66 4.91 18.33
CA LEU A 47 1.87 5.73 17.13
C LEU A 47 3.11 6.62 17.22
N SER A 48 3.50 7.05 18.42
CA SER A 48 4.71 7.85 18.62
C SER A 48 5.97 7.11 18.23
N LEU A 49 6.03 5.78 18.47
CA LEU A 49 7.15 4.93 18.04
C LEU A 49 7.29 4.92 16.51
N PHE A 50 6.16 4.78 15.80
CA PHE A 50 6.15 4.81 14.35
C PHE A 50 6.50 6.19 13.80
N SER A 51 5.92 7.24 14.39
CA SER A 51 6.16 8.62 14.00
C SER A 51 7.63 9.00 14.18
N PHE A 52 8.24 8.59 15.29
CA PHE A 52 9.67 8.76 15.55
C PHE A 52 10.54 8.01 14.54
N TYR A 53 10.17 6.77 14.18
CA TYR A 53 10.86 6.01 13.14
C TYR A 53 10.81 6.73 11.78
N VAL A 54 9.62 7.17 11.35
CA VAL A 54 9.45 7.88 10.06
C VAL A 54 10.23 9.20 10.06
N TYR A 55 10.16 9.96 11.16
CA TYR A 55 10.90 11.21 11.33
C TYR A 55 12.42 11.00 11.25
N SER A 56 12.95 10.03 11.99
CA SER A 56 14.40 9.86 12.17
C SER A 56 15.06 9.12 11.01
N PHE A 57 14.41 8.10 10.45
CA PHE A 57 15.02 7.20 9.47
C PHE A 57 14.46 7.38 8.05
N ARG A 58 13.32 8.06 7.88
CA ARG A 58 12.64 8.23 6.58
C ARG A 58 12.27 9.69 6.28
N PRO A 59 13.24 10.63 6.28
CA PRO A 59 12.96 12.05 6.08
C PRO A 59 12.30 12.36 4.73
N LYS A 60 12.55 11.57 3.68
CA LYS A 60 11.88 11.72 2.37
C LYS A 60 10.37 11.42 2.45
N ILE A 61 9.96 10.49 3.31
CA ILE A 61 8.54 10.18 3.56
C ILE A 61 7.96 11.24 4.50
N TYR A 62 8.67 11.56 5.58
CA TYR A 62 8.20 12.54 6.58
C TYR A 62 7.94 13.95 6.01
N LYS A 63 8.78 14.41 5.09
CA LYS A 63 8.65 15.73 4.46
C LYS A 63 7.56 15.81 3.38
N ASP A 64 6.99 14.68 3.00
CA ASP A 64 5.97 14.58 1.95
C ASP A 64 4.59 14.35 2.58
N ASN A 65 3.77 15.40 2.58
CA ASN A 65 2.44 15.38 3.18
C ASN A 65 1.52 14.33 2.55
N SER A 66 1.64 14.08 1.23
CA SER A 66 0.82 13.07 0.54
C SER A 66 1.18 11.67 1.03
N LYS A 67 2.48 11.39 1.19
CA LYS A 67 2.96 10.09 1.71
C LYS A 67 2.55 9.86 3.16
N ILE A 68 2.64 10.88 4.02
CA ILE A 68 2.17 10.79 5.42
C ILE A 68 0.66 10.64 5.50
N PHE A 69 -0.09 11.35 4.64
CA PHE A 69 -1.53 11.21 4.57
C PHE A 69 -1.95 9.80 4.12
N LEU A 70 -1.23 9.19 3.16
CA LEU A 70 -1.45 7.80 2.72
C LEU A 70 -1.28 6.80 3.86
N ILE A 71 -0.17 6.91 4.59
CA ILE A 71 0.08 6.07 5.77
C ILE A 71 -1.04 6.24 6.80
N THR A 72 -1.43 7.47 7.07
CA THR A 72 -2.46 7.79 8.07
C THR A 72 -3.82 7.22 7.67
N ILE A 73 -4.25 7.38 6.42
CA ILE A 73 -5.53 6.86 5.96
C ILE A 73 -5.57 5.33 5.99
N ILE A 74 -4.47 4.65 5.67
CA ILE A 74 -4.37 3.19 5.77
C ILE A 74 -4.52 2.74 7.22
N VAL A 75 -3.83 3.38 8.17
CA VAL A 75 -3.90 3.08 9.61
C VAL A 75 -5.29 3.36 10.18
N VAL A 76 -5.94 4.45 9.77
CA VAL A 76 -7.31 4.77 10.19
C VAL A 76 -8.30 3.77 9.62
N LEU A 77 -8.19 3.44 8.33
CA LEU A 77 -9.08 2.51 7.64
C LEU A 77 -9.08 1.13 8.32
N ILE A 78 -7.90 0.58 8.57
CA ILE A 78 -7.80 -0.75 9.20
C ILE A 78 -8.23 -0.72 10.68
N SER A 79 -7.96 0.38 11.40
CA SER A 79 -8.43 0.55 12.78
C SER A 79 -9.96 0.65 12.84
N PHE A 80 -10.56 1.30 11.83
CA PHE A 80 -12.01 1.37 11.67
C PHE A 80 -12.61 -0.01 11.35
N ILE A 81 -11.99 -0.78 10.46
CA ILE A 81 -12.39 -2.18 10.18
C ILE A 81 -12.29 -3.03 11.46
N ALA A 82 -11.21 -2.90 12.22
CA ALA A 82 -11.04 -3.57 13.50
C ALA A 82 -12.14 -3.19 14.50
N PHE A 83 -12.51 -1.90 14.56
CA PHE A 83 -13.63 -1.44 15.38
C PHE A 83 -14.95 -2.10 14.95
N LEU A 84 -15.26 -2.15 13.65
CA LEU A 84 -16.47 -2.78 13.13
C LEU A 84 -16.53 -4.27 13.43
N ILE A 85 -15.43 -5.00 13.22
CA ILE A 85 -15.34 -6.44 13.51
C ILE A 85 -15.57 -6.70 14.99
N ASN A 86 -15.04 -5.85 15.89
CA ASN A 86 -15.26 -5.97 17.33
C ASN A 86 -16.72 -5.69 17.76
N GLN A 87 -17.57 -5.09 16.91
CA GLN A 87 -19.01 -4.96 17.19
C GLN A 87 -19.80 -6.23 16.82
N ILE A 88 -19.20 -7.16 16.08
CA ILE A 88 -19.86 -8.40 15.66
C ILE A 88 -19.85 -9.38 16.85
N ASN A 89 -21.03 -9.61 17.45
CA ASN A 89 -21.18 -10.53 18.57
C ASN A 89 -21.61 -11.93 18.09
N VAL A 90 -20.65 -12.67 17.54
CA VAL A 90 -20.84 -14.05 17.07
C VAL A 90 -19.82 -14.95 17.75
N ASN A 91 -20.20 -16.19 18.07
CA ASN A 91 -19.31 -17.19 18.67
C ASN A 91 -18.39 -17.82 17.61
N ALA A 92 -17.55 -17.01 16.99
CA ALA A 92 -16.57 -17.41 15.97
C ALA A 92 -15.35 -16.47 16.05
N PRO A 93 -14.15 -16.89 15.61
CA PRO A 93 -12.92 -16.10 15.69
C PRO A 93 -12.87 -15.01 14.59
N VAL A 94 -13.87 -14.14 14.56
CA VAL A 94 -14.04 -13.07 13.56
C VAL A 94 -12.92 -12.03 13.61
N GLU A 95 -12.20 -11.92 14.73
CA GLU A 95 -11.02 -11.07 14.89
C GLU A 95 -9.89 -11.43 13.91
N LEU A 96 -9.81 -12.68 13.47
CA LEU A 96 -8.85 -13.12 12.46
C LEU A 96 -9.18 -12.55 11.07
N LEU A 97 -10.33 -11.90 10.87
CA LEU A 97 -10.68 -11.18 9.65
C LEU A 97 -10.24 -9.71 9.67
N ILE A 98 -9.57 -9.25 10.73
CA ILE A 98 -8.91 -7.94 10.71
C ILE A 98 -7.68 -8.06 9.80
N LEU A 99 -7.81 -7.54 8.58
CA LEU A 99 -6.85 -7.72 7.48
C LEU A 99 -5.57 -6.88 7.64
N VAL A 100 -4.86 -7.01 8.76
CA VAL A 100 -3.55 -6.35 8.99
C VAL A 100 -2.53 -6.63 7.87
N PRO A 101 -2.45 -7.83 7.25
CA PRO A 101 -1.56 -8.06 6.13
C PRO A 101 -1.75 -7.10 4.95
N VAL A 102 -2.96 -6.54 4.75
CA VAL A 102 -3.21 -5.50 3.73
C VAL A 102 -2.39 -4.24 3.99
N VAL A 103 -2.31 -3.80 5.26
CA VAL A 103 -1.49 -2.65 5.66
C VAL A 103 -0.03 -2.92 5.36
N SER A 104 0.44 -4.12 5.73
CA SER A 104 1.82 -4.55 5.50
C SER A 104 2.18 -4.49 4.03
N MET A 105 1.33 -5.06 3.17
CA MET A 105 1.58 -5.14 1.75
C MET A 105 1.49 -3.76 1.08
N LEU A 106 0.45 -2.97 1.38
CA LEU A 106 0.30 -1.63 0.81
C LEU A 106 1.48 -0.73 1.14
N ILE A 107 1.86 -0.66 2.42
CA ILE A 107 2.97 0.20 2.85
C ILE A 107 4.30 -0.31 2.30
N THR A 108 4.47 -1.64 2.15
CA THR A 108 5.67 -2.18 1.49
C THR A 108 5.74 -1.79 0.02
N ILE A 109 4.62 -1.86 -0.71
CA ILE A 109 4.56 -1.59 -2.16
C ILE A 109 4.74 -0.09 -2.48
N PHE A 110 4.16 0.80 -1.67
CA PHE A 110 4.28 2.25 -1.88
C PHE A 110 5.60 2.84 -1.35
N PHE A 111 6.25 2.14 -0.42
CA PHE A 111 7.48 2.61 0.21
C PHE A 111 8.55 1.54 0.15
N ASP A 112 8.72 0.77 1.23
CA ASP A 112 9.64 -0.35 1.29
C ASP A 112 9.29 -1.29 2.45
N SER A 113 9.90 -2.48 2.43
CA SER A 113 9.64 -3.54 3.41
C SER A 113 9.94 -3.16 4.85
N ARG A 114 10.87 -2.22 5.12
CA ARG A 114 11.14 -1.79 6.49
C ARG A 114 9.98 -0.96 6.99
N VAL A 115 9.53 0.04 6.21
CA VAL A 115 8.36 0.86 6.58
C VAL A 115 7.13 -0.02 6.74
N GLY A 116 6.88 -0.95 5.79
CA GLY A 116 5.78 -1.91 5.87
C GLY A 116 5.80 -2.76 7.14
N PHE A 117 6.96 -3.30 7.51
CA PHE A 117 7.10 -4.09 8.73
C PHE A 117 6.88 -3.26 10.00
N TYR A 118 7.49 -2.06 10.13
CA TYR A 118 7.26 -1.19 11.29
C TYR A 118 5.80 -0.77 11.43
N SER A 119 5.12 -0.44 10.32
CA SER A 119 3.69 -0.15 10.34
C SER A 119 2.85 -1.35 10.75
N THR A 120 3.23 -2.56 10.32
CA THR A 120 2.58 -3.82 10.70
C THR A 120 2.65 -4.06 12.20
N VAL A 121 3.82 -3.87 12.80
CA VAL A 121 3.99 -4.02 14.26
C VAL A 121 3.10 -3.04 15.01
N VAL A 122 3.12 -1.77 14.60
CA VAL A 122 2.33 -0.70 15.20
C VAL A 122 0.84 -0.98 15.12
N ILE A 123 0.34 -1.38 13.93
CA ILE A 123 -1.09 -1.64 13.78
C ILE A 123 -1.52 -2.92 14.49
N ALA A 124 -0.70 -3.96 14.50
CA ALA A 124 -1.00 -5.19 15.24
C ALA A 124 -1.12 -4.92 16.75
N LEU A 125 -0.25 -4.07 17.31
CA LEU A 125 -0.34 -3.64 18.70
C LEU A 125 -1.59 -2.80 18.98
N ILE A 126 -1.95 -1.88 18.08
CA ILE A 126 -3.19 -1.09 18.19
C ILE A 126 -4.41 -2.02 18.17
N VAL A 127 -4.48 -2.96 17.21
CA VAL A 127 -5.58 -3.92 17.08
C VAL A 127 -5.68 -4.80 18.32
N GLY A 128 -4.57 -5.35 18.81
CA GLY A 128 -4.54 -6.13 20.05
C GLY A 128 -5.00 -5.30 21.26
N GLY A 129 -4.54 -4.05 21.37
CA GLY A 129 -4.97 -3.12 22.42
C GLY A 129 -6.47 -2.81 22.40
N LEU A 130 -7.05 -2.60 21.21
CA LEU A 130 -8.49 -2.35 21.03
C LEU A 130 -9.36 -3.53 21.48
N ARG A 131 -8.86 -4.76 21.38
CA ARG A 131 -9.55 -6.00 21.79
C ARG A 131 -9.31 -6.37 23.27
N GLY A 132 -8.87 -5.42 24.10
CA GLY A 132 -8.61 -5.68 25.51
C GLY A 132 -7.23 -6.30 25.77
N ASN A 133 -6.23 -5.85 25.01
CA ASN A 133 -4.83 -6.29 25.08
C ASN A 133 -4.63 -7.76 24.67
N ASP A 134 -5.26 -8.15 23.55
CA ASP A 134 -5.08 -9.47 22.94
C ASP A 134 -3.68 -9.60 22.32
N TYR A 135 -2.74 -10.06 23.15
CA TYR A 135 -1.35 -10.28 22.77
C TYR A 135 -1.20 -11.34 21.68
N ALA A 136 -2.00 -12.42 21.74
CA ALA A 136 -1.90 -13.52 20.78
C ALA A 136 -2.28 -13.03 19.38
N LEU A 137 -3.39 -12.28 19.26
CA LEU A 137 -3.79 -11.68 17.99
C LEU A 137 -2.74 -10.69 17.46
N ALA A 138 -2.12 -9.90 18.33
CA ALA A 138 -1.05 -8.98 17.92
C ALA A 138 0.14 -9.75 17.33
N VAL A 139 0.63 -10.79 18.01
CA VAL A 139 1.75 -11.62 17.51
C VAL A 139 1.38 -12.32 16.20
N MET A 140 0.19 -12.91 16.11
CA MET A 140 -0.30 -13.55 14.87
C MET A 140 -0.25 -12.58 13.68
N ASN A 141 -0.71 -11.34 13.86
CA ASN A 141 -0.69 -10.32 12.82
C ASN A 141 0.71 -9.80 12.50
N ILE A 142 1.62 -9.73 13.49
CA ILE A 142 3.03 -9.38 13.25
C ILE A 142 3.71 -10.43 12.37
N VAL A 143 3.51 -11.72 12.69
CA VAL A 143 4.12 -12.83 11.92
C VAL A 143 3.52 -12.89 10.51
N ALA A 144 2.19 -12.93 10.40
CA ALA A 144 1.51 -13.00 9.10
C ALA A 144 1.76 -11.76 8.24
N GLY A 145 1.70 -10.56 8.84
CA GLY A 145 2.01 -9.32 8.15
C GLY A 145 3.49 -9.19 7.80
N GLY A 146 4.42 -9.70 8.62
CA GLY A 146 5.83 -9.76 8.28
C GLY A 146 6.11 -10.64 7.06
N PHE A 147 5.47 -11.81 6.99
CA PHE A 147 5.48 -12.65 5.80
C PHE A 147 4.86 -11.94 4.58
N ALA A 148 3.79 -11.18 4.75
CA ALA A 148 3.17 -10.39 3.69
C ALA A 148 4.09 -9.29 3.15
N ALA A 149 4.81 -8.57 4.02
CA ALA A 149 5.82 -7.58 3.61
C ALA A 149 6.95 -8.26 2.83
N TYR A 150 7.42 -9.40 3.31
CA TYR A 150 8.49 -10.15 2.66
C TYR A 150 8.13 -10.54 1.22
N THR A 151 6.90 -11.00 0.97
CA THR A 151 6.50 -11.48 -0.36
C THR A 151 6.35 -10.39 -1.39
N VAL A 152 6.06 -9.16 -0.99
CA VAL A 152 5.85 -8.03 -1.92
C VAL A 152 7.01 -7.05 -1.98
N ARG A 153 8.11 -7.30 -1.26
CA ARG A 153 9.24 -6.37 -1.17
C ARG A 153 9.99 -6.15 -2.49
N ASP A 154 10.02 -7.16 -3.37
CA ASP A 154 10.78 -7.18 -4.64
C ASP A 154 9.84 -7.49 -5.82
N ILE A 155 8.61 -6.97 -5.76
CA ILE A 155 7.57 -7.34 -6.71
C ILE A 155 7.79 -6.74 -8.09
N LYS A 156 7.76 -7.60 -9.11
CA LYS A 156 7.97 -7.19 -10.52
C LYS A 156 6.72 -7.23 -11.39
N ASN A 157 5.69 -7.93 -10.95
CA ASN A 157 4.42 -8.01 -11.66
C ASN A 157 3.27 -8.17 -10.68
N ARG A 158 2.07 -7.72 -11.05
CA ARG A 158 0.92 -7.75 -10.12
C ARG A 158 0.49 -9.16 -9.73
N ASN A 159 0.75 -10.17 -10.57
CA ASN A 159 0.42 -11.56 -10.25
C ASN A 159 1.21 -12.11 -9.05
N GLN A 160 2.40 -11.55 -8.76
CA GLN A 160 3.17 -11.92 -7.57
C GLN A 160 2.48 -11.50 -6.26
N ILE A 161 1.59 -10.50 -6.26
CA ILE A 161 0.82 -10.09 -5.07
C ILE A 161 0.06 -11.31 -4.51
N PHE A 162 -0.55 -12.11 -5.39
CA PHE A 162 -1.36 -13.27 -5.00
C PHE A 162 -0.54 -14.42 -4.38
N ARG A 163 0.78 -14.48 -4.60
CA ARG A 163 1.65 -15.45 -3.92
C ARG A 163 1.70 -15.23 -2.41
N SER A 164 1.40 -14.01 -1.96
CA SER A 164 1.34 -13.65 -0.54
C SER A 164 0.30 -14.47 0.23
N PHE A 165 -0.74 -14.99 -0.44
CA PHE A 165 -1.73 -15.89 0.18
C PHE A 165 -1.08 -17.03 0.97
N LEU A 166 -0.13 -17.75 0.35
CA LEU A 166 0.50 -18.91 0.97
C LEU A 166 1.35 -18.53 2.19
N TYR A 167 2.04 -17.39 2.11
CA TYR A 167 2.93 -16.92 3.18
C TYR A 167 2.17 -16.31 4.35
N ILE A 168 1.10 -15.57 4.09
CA ILE A 168 0.19 -15.06 5.12
C ILE A 168 -0.47 -16.23 5.84
N LEU A 169 -0.95 -17.24 5.09
CA LEU A 169 -1.55 -18.44 5.65
C LEU A 169 -0.54 -19.21 6.51
N LEU A 170 0.70 -19.36 6.03
CA LEU A 170 1.77 -19.99 6.80
C LEU A 170 2.02 -19.23 8.12
N GLY A 171 2.13 -17.91 8.06
CA GLY A 171 2.37 -17.07 9.24
C GLY A 171 1.26 -17.18 10.30
N TYR A 172 0.00 -17.11 9.87
CA TYR A 172 -1.12 -17.31 10.78
C TYR A 172 -1.18 -18.74 11.31
N THR A 173 -1.05 -19.76 10.46
CA THR A 173 -1.15 -21.18 10.87
C THR A 173 -0.08 -21.53 11.90
N LEU A 174 1.18 -21.13 11.66
CA LEU A 174 2.27 -21.34 12.62
C LEU A 174 1.96 -20.70 13.97
N SER A 175 1.46 -19.46 13.96
CA SER A 175 1.15 -18.72 15.19
C SER A 175 -0.06 -19.31 15.92
N ILE A 176 -1.13 -19.65 15.20
CA ILE A 176 -2.36 -20.27 15.74
C ILE A 176 -2.06 -21.62 16.36
N VAL A 177 -1.30 -22.48 15.67
CA VAL A 177 -0.89 -23.78 16.21
C VAL A 177 -0.01 -23.59 17.46
N ALA A 178 0.96 -22.66 17.43
CA ALA A 178 1.82 -22.40 18.59
C ALA A 178 1.02 -21.98 19.83
N PHE A 179 0.16 -20.96 19.70
CA PHE A 179 -0.67 -20.49 20.82
C PHE A 179 -1.75 -21.50 21.23
N GLY A 180 -2.30 -22.25 20.28
CA GLY A 180 -3.27 -23.32 20.55
C GLY A 180 -2.65 -24.43 21.40
N LEU A 181 -1.43 -24.87 21.05
CA LEU A 181 -0.69 -25.87 21.82
C LEU A 181 -0.29 -25.34 23.21
N GLU A 182 0.18 -24.09 23.30
CA GLU A 182 0.51 -23.43 24.58
C GLU A 182 -0.68 -23.41 25.55
N ARG A 183 -1.89 -23.24 25.02
CA ARG A 183 -3.14 -23.14 25.79
C ARG A 183 -3.88 -24.46 25.95
N PHE A 184 -3.33 -25.57 25.44
CA PHE A 184 -4.02 -26.87 25.37
C PHE A 184 -5.41 -26.79 24.70
N ALA A 185 -5.54 -25.96 23.67
CA ALA A 185 -6.78 -25.78 22.93
C ALA A 185 -7.14 -27.07 22.15
N PRO A 186 -8.44 -27.43 22.05
CA PRO A 186 -8.87 -28.55 21.21
C PRO A 186 -8.48 -28.34 19.74
N TRP A 187 -8.15 -29.43 19.04
CA TRP A 187 -7.82 -29.36 17.61
C TRP A 187 -8.93 -28.76 16.75
N GLU A 188 -10.18 -28.97 17.13
CA GLU A 188 -11.35 -28.38 16.47
C GLU A 188 -11.30 -26.85 16.48
N GLU A 189 -10.92 -26.24 17.62
CA GLU A 189 -10.78 -24.79 17.75
C GLU A 189 -9.64 -24.26 16.89
N ILE A 190 -8.48 -24.94 16.91
CA ILE A 190 -7.31 -24.60 16.10
C ILE A 190 -7.68 -24.64 14.61
N LEU A 191 -8.38 -25.68 14.16
CA LEU A 191 -8.81 -25.81 12.77
C LEU A 191 -9.79 -24.71 12.35
N VAL A 192 -10.74 -24.34 13.20
CA VAL A 192 -11.67 -23.24 12.94
C VAL A 192 -10.91 -21.92 12.81
N GLN A 193 -9.97 -21.62 13.72
CA GLN A 193 -9.13 -20.44 13.63
C GLN A 193 -8.30 -20.42 12.32
N CYS A 194 -7.70 -21.55 11.94
CA CYS A 194 -7.00 -21.69 10.67
C CYS A 194 -7.91 -21.44 9.45
N GLY A 195 -9.18 -21.85 9.50
CA GLY A 195 -10.16 -21.56 8.44
C GLY A 195 -10.44 -20.06 8.28
N PHE A 196 -10.57 -19.32 9.38
CA PHE A 196 -10.72 -17.86 9.36
C PHE A 196 -9.43 -17.17 8.89
N ALA A 197 -8.27 -17.66 9.34
CA ALA A 197 -6.97 -17.18 8.87
C ALA A 197 -6.76 -17.43 7.37
N ALA A 198 -7.25 -18.55 6.83
CA ALA A 198 -7.21 -18.81 5.39
C ALA A 198 -8.07 -17.82 4.60
N SER A 199 -9.23 -17.43 5.14
CA SER A 199 -10.06 -16.37 4.55
C SER A 199 -9.32 -15.03 4.55
N ASN A 200 -8.70 -14.63 5.66
CA ASN A 200 -7.87 -13.42 5.71
C ASN A 200 -6.72 -13.47 4.69
N SER A 201 -6.03 -14.60 4.63
CA SER A 201 -4.91 -14.81 3.71
C SER A 201 -5.33 -14.70 2.25
N LEU A 202 -6.57 -15.11 1.93
CA LEU A 202 -7.12 -15.03 0.57
C LEU A 202 -7.56 -13.60 0.22
N PHE A 203 -8.27 -12.94 1.14
CA PHE A 203 -8.81 -11.60 0.89
C PHE A 203 -7.75 -10.51 0.95
N SER A 204 -6.70 -10.67 1.75
CA SER A 204 -5.66 -9.63 1.92
C SER A 204 -4.95 -9.26 0.60
N PRO A 205 -4.45 -10.21 -0.21
CA PRO A 205 -3.86 -9.90 -1.52
C PRO A 205 -4.85 -9.28 -2.51
N VAL A 206 -6.09 -9.78 -2.55
CA VAL A 206 -7.15 -9.28 -3.43
C VAL A 206 -7.47 -7.82 -3.11
N LEU A 207 -7.69 -7.51 -1.82
CA LEU A 207 -7.99 -6.16 -1.39
C LEU A 207 -6.81 -5.23 -1.61
N THR A 208 -5.58 -5.70 -1.35
CA THR A 208 -4.37 -4.94 -1.63
C THR A 208 -4.27 -4.55 -3.10
N TYR A 209 -4.48 -5.51 -4.01
CA TYR A 209 -4.45 -5.24 -5.45
C TYR A 209 -5.43 -4.12 -5.85
N GLY A 210 -6.68 -4.19 -5.38
CA GLY A 210 -7.68 -3.16 -5.66
C GLY A 210 -7.33 -1.79 -5.07
N LEU A 211 -6.80 -1.78 -3.84
CA LEU A 211 -6.43 -0.54 -3.14
C LEU A 211 -5.19 0.14 -3.73
N ILE A 212 -4.25 -0.61 -4.32
CA ILE A 212 -3.09 0.00 -5.02
C ILE A 212 -3.58 0.93 -6.12
N ILE A 213 -4.43 0.43 -7.03
CA ILE A 213 -4.95 1.20 -8.18
C ILE A 213 -5.66 2.48 -7.69
N PHE A 214 -6.45 2.37 -6.63
CA PHE A 214 -7.16 3.50 -6.04
C PHE A 214 -6.20 4.53 -5.42
N PHE A 215 -5.22 4.06 -4.65
CA PHE A 215 -4.27 4.96 -3.98
C PHE A 215 -3.27 5.58 -4.95
N GLU A 216 -2.80 4.88 -5.98
CA GLU A 216 -1.96 5.46 -7.04
C GLU A 216 -2.67 6.65 -7.68
N LYS A 217 -3.96 6.51 -8.02
CA LYS A 217 -4.75 7.58 -8.64
C LYS A 217 -4.98 8.79 -7.72
N ILE A 218 -5.32 8.56 -6.45
CA ILE A 218 -5.63 9.65 -5.51
C ILE A 218 -4.37 10.38 -5.04
N PHE A 219 -3.32 9.63 -4.73
CA PHE A 219 -2.09 10.17 -4.17
C PHE A 219 -1.07 10.56 -5.24
N LYS A 220 -1.34 10.22 -6.51
CA LYS A 220 -0.46 10.46 -7.67
C LYS A 220 0.94 9.90 -7.44
N LEU A 221 1.01 8.76 -6.76
CA LEU A 221 2.26 8.03 -6.51
C LEU A 221 2.37 6.92 -7.54
N THR A 222 3.54 6.80 -8.18
CA THR A 222 3.82 5.69 -9.09
C THR A 222 4.54 4.58 -8.34
N THR A 223 3.97 3.38 -8.30
CA THR A 223 4.66 2.22 -7.72
C THR A 223 5.69 1.65 -8.70
N GLU A 224 6.69 0.93 -8.19
CA GLU A 224 7.67 0.22 -9.04
C GLU A 224 7.00 -0.74 -10.03
N ILE A 225 5.87 -1.35 -9.63
CA ILE A 225 5.09 -2.24 -10.51
C ILE A 225 4.56 -1.46 -11.71
N THR A 226 3.95 -0.30 -11.48
CA THR A 226 3.44 0.57 -12.55
C THR A 226 4.56 1.04 -13.46
N LEU A 227 5.73 1.41 -12.91
CA LEU A 227 6.90 1.75 -13.73
C LEU A 227 7.37 0.57 -14.59
N LEU A 228 7.44 -0.64 -14.03
CA LEU A 228 7.81 -1.84 -14.80
C LEU A 228 6.80 -2.15 -15.91
N GLU A 229 5.51 -1.96 -15.67
CA GLU A 229 4.48 -2.12 -16.70
C GLU A 229 4.66 -1.13 -17.86
N LEU A 230 5.06 0.11 -17.55
CA LEU A 230 5.38 1.13 -18.56
C LEU A 230 6.67 0.85 -19.34
N THR A 231 7.51 -0.11 -18.91
CA THR A 231 8.64 -0.57 -19.74
C THR A 231 8.24 -1.53 -20.85
N ASP A 232 6.99 -2.00 -20.89
CA ASP A 232 6.48 -2.86 -21.96
C ASP A 232 6.24 -2.06 -23.26
N TYR A 233 7.01 -2.36 -24.29
CA TYR A 233 6.89 -1.72 -25.62
C TYR A 233 5.56 -2.04 -26.34
N ASN A 234 4.76 -2.97 -25.82
CA ASN A 234 3.42 -3.26 -26.34
C ASN A 234 2.34 -2.33 -25.78
N THR A 235 2.68 -1.41 -24.88
CA THR A 235 1.74 -0.35 -24.46
C THR A 235 1.27 0.46 -25.67
N PRO A 236 0.02 0.97 -25.68
CA PRO A 236 -0.54 1.68 -26.83
C PRO A 236 0.37 2.79 -27.38
N LEU A 237 0.88 3.66 -26.49
CA LEU A 237 1.75 4.79 -26.84
C LEU A 237 3.10 4.35 -27.42
N LEU A 238 3.81 3.41 -26.78
CA LEU A 238 5.12 2.97 -27.26
C LEU A 238 5.00 2.17 -28.56
N ARG A 239 3.92 1.41 -28.71
CA ARG A 239 3.61 0.70 -29.94
C ARG A 239 3.27 1.65 -31.09
N GLU A 240 2.54 2.72 -30.81
CA GLU A 240 2.29 3.79 -31.78
C GLU A 240 3.59 4.47 -32.18
N LEU A 241 4.40 4.90 -31.20
CA LEU A 241 5.69 5.56 -31.44
C LEU A 241 6.61 4.69 -32.30
N ALA A 242 6.73 3.39 -31.99
CA ALA A 242 7.51 2.44 -32.78
C ALA A 242 7.00 2.31 -34.22
N LYS A 243 5.69 2.42 -34.44
CA LYS A 243 5.07 2.26 -35.76
C LYS A 243 5.15 3.53 -36.61
N SER A 244 4.92 4.71 -36.03
CA SER A 244 4.83 5.98 -36.77
C SER A 244 6.15 6.76 -36.79
N ALA A 245 6.96 6.67 -35.73
CA ALA A 245 8.21 7.40 -35.54
C ALA A 245 9.33 6.49 -35.04
N GLN A 246 9.72 5.52 -35.88
CA GLN A 246 10.71 4.48 -35.56
C GLN A 246 12.08 5.04 -35.13
N GLY A 247 12.49 6.18 -35.68
CA GLY A 247 13.73 6.87 -35.31
C GLY A 247 13.69 7.40 -33.89
N THR A 248 12.61 8.12 -33.55
CA THR A 248 12.35 8.59 -32.19
C THR A 248 12.24 7.43 -31.20
N PHE A 249 11.57 6.34 -31.55
CA PHE A 249 11.52 5.16 -30.69
C PHE A 249 12.92 4.60 -30.36
N ASN A 250 13.79 4.46 -31.37
CA ASN A 250 15.17 4.01 -31.17
C ASN A 250 16.01 5.00 -30.37
N HIS A 251 15.79 6.31 -30.56
CA HIS A 251 16.39 7.37 -29.77
C HIS A 251 16.01 7.22 -28.29
N SER A 252 14.72 7.13 -27.97
CA SER A 252 14.20 6.99 -26.61
C SER A 252 14.71 5.71 -25.92
N LEU A 253 14.79 4.59 -26.64
CA LEU A 253 15.39 3.35 -26.13
C LEU A 253 16.87 3.53 -25.75
N THR A 254 17.63 4.15 -26.64
CA THR A 254 19.07 4.36 -26.46
C THR A 254 19.33 5.34 -25.31
N MET A 255 18.58 6.45 -25.26
CA MET A 255 18.61 7.41 -24.18
C MET A 255 18.25 6.76 -22.85
N GLY A 256 17.17 5.98 -22.79
CA GLY A 256 16.72 5.25 -21.60
C GLY A 256 17.83 4.43 -20.94
N ASN A 257 18.58 3.65 -21.71
CA ASN A 257 19.70 2.86 -21.18
C ASN A 257 20.84 3.74 -20.63
N MET A 258 21.15 4.85 -21.29
CA MET A 258 22.19 5.78 -20.87
C MET A 258 21.81 6.50 -19.56
N VAL A 259 20.57 7.00 -19.48
CA VAL A 259 20.10 7.73 -18.30
C VAL A 259 19.84 6.81 -17.11
N GLU A 260 19.44 5.55 -17.35
CA GLU A 260 19.35 4.51 -16.32
C GLU A 260 20.71 4.30 -15.66
N SER A 261 21.75 4.05 -16.46
CA SER A 261 23.12 3.85 -15.97
C SER A 261 23.66 5.07 -15.20
N ALA A 262 23.36 6.29 -15.67
CA ALA A 262 23.73 7.51 -14.96
C ALA A 262 22.98 7.68 -13.64
N ALA A 263 21.69 7.35 -13.61
CA ALA A 263 20.85 7.42 -12.42
C ALA A 263 21.30 6.43 -11.33
N GLU A 264 21.75 5.23 -11.71
CA GLU A 264 22.33 4.26 -10.77
C GLU A 264 23.56 4.82 -10.05
N GLU A 265 24.48 5.42 -10.79
CA GLU A 265 25.75 5.95 -10.24
C GLU A 265 25.52 7.09 -9.23
N ILE A 266 24.56 7.97 -9.51
CA ILE A 266 24.21 9.08 -8.61
C ILE A 266 23.20 8.69 -7.52
N LYS A 267 22.79 7.41 -7.45
CA LYS A 267 21.79 6.90 -6.50
C LYS A 267 20.41 7.58 -6.63
N ALA A 268 20.03 7.95 -7.85
CA ALA A 268 18.67 8.35 -8.21
C ALA A 268 17.80 7.10 -8.44
N ASN A 269 16.56 7.28 -8.91
CA ASN A 269 15.68 6.16 -9.27
C ASN A 269 15.91 5.76 -10.74
N PRO A 270 16.66 4.68 -11.03
CA PRO A 270 17.02 4.33 -12.41
C PRO A 270 15.82 3.92 -13.25
N LEU A 271 14.87 3.18 -12.66
CA LEU A 271 13.67 2.72 -13.35
C LEU A 271 12.76 3.89 -13.75
N LEU A 272 12.54 4.86 -12.84
CA LEU A 272 11.73 6.05 -13.14
C LEU A 272 12.33 6.85 -14.31
N VAL A 273 13.65 7.08 -14.28
CA VAL A 273 14.34 7.87 -15.30
C VAL A 273 14.35 7.13 -16.65
N ARG A 274 14.55 5.81 -16.65
CA ARG A 274 14.42 4.98 -17.84
C ARG A 274 13.03 5.08 -18.47
N VAL A 275 11.98 4.90 -17.67
CA VAL A 275 10.59 5.01 -18.15
C VAL A 275 10.33 6.42 -18.64
N GLY A 276 10.72 7.46 -17.90
CA GLY A 276 10.62 8.85 -18.35
C GLY A 276 11.22 9.07 -19.73
N ALA A 277 12.43 8.56 -19.98
CA ALA A 277 13.08 8.63 -21.29
C ALA A 277 12.33 7.88 -22.40
N LEU A 278 11.68 6.75 -22.11
CA LEU A 278 10.85 6.04 -23.10
C LEU A 278 9.67 6.90 -23.59
N TYR A 279 9.09 7.70 -22.69
CA TYR A 279 7.87 8.46 -22.97
C TYR A 279 8.10 9.94 -23.32
N HIS A 280 9.28 10.52 -23.03
CA HIS A 280 9.51 11.97 -23.14
C HIS A 280 9.13 12.56 -24.51
N ASP A 281 9.36 11.80 -25.57
CA ASP A 281 9.21 12.22 -26.97
C ASP A 281 7.97 11.63 -27.67
N ILE A 282 7.00 11.06 -26.93
CA ILE A 282 5.84 10.38 -27.56
C ILE A 282 5.05 11.28 -28.50
N GLY A 283 4.99 12.59 -28.25
CA GLY A 283 4.26 13.54 -29.09
C GLY A 283 4.83 13.69 -30.51
N LYS A 284 6.09 13.29 -30.74
CA LYS A 284 6.69 13.26 -32.09
C LYS A 284 5.97 12.26 -33.02
N SER A 285 5.21 11.31 -32.47
CA SER A 285 4.39 10.37 -33.25
C SER A 285 3.33 11.07 -34.11
N GLN A 286 2.90 12.29 -33.73
CA GLN A 286 1.86 13.05 -34.42
C GLN A 286 2.37 13.70 -35.72
N ASN A 287 3.65 14.08 -35.76
CA ASN A 287 4.28 14.63 -36.97
C ASN A 287 5.72 14.11 -37.12
N PRO A 288 5.92 12.82 -37.44
CA PRO A 288 7.24 12.20 -37.42
C PRO A 288 8.25 12.88 -38.35
N ASN A 289 7.83 13.29 -39.55
CA ASN A 289 8.69 13.88 -40.58
C ASN A 289 9.30 15.25 -40.18
N ALA A 290 8.77 15.90 -39.15
CA ALA A 290 9.31 17.13 -38.58
C ALA A 290 10.54 16.90 -37.69
N PHE A 291 10.93 15.65 -37.44
CA PHE A 291 12.05 15.33 -36.57
C PHE A 291 13.12 14.57 -37.34
N VAL A 292 14.36 15.07 -37.25
CA VAL A 292 15.50 14.62 -38.07
C VAL A 292 15.76 13.12 -37.96
N GLU A 293 15.53 12.53 -36.78
CA GLU A 293 15.71 11.11 -36.55
C GLU A 293 14.72 10.22 -37.32
N ASN A 294 13.59 10.76 -37.78
CA ASN A 294 12.56 10.03 -38.52
C ASN A 294 12.54 10.35 -40.02
N GLN A 295 13.35 11.31 -40.47
CA GLN A 295 13.36 11.71 -41.88
C GLN A 295 13.92 10.59 -42.75
N ILE A 296 13.16 10.21 -43.77
CA ILE A 296 13.54 9.21 -44.77
C ILE A 296 13.98 9.96 -46.03
N ASP A 297 14.99 9.43 -46.73
CA ASP A 297 15.48 9.96 -48.02
C ASP A 297 16.09 11.38 -47.99
N ASN A 298 16.59 11.85 -46.84
CA ASN A 298 17.22 13.17 -46.66
C ASN A 298 16.34 14.37 -47.05
N TYR A 299 15.02 14.20 -47.15
CA TYR A 299 14.11 15.34 -47.33
C TYR A 299 13.75 15.96 -45.99
N ASN A 300 14.17 17.21 -45.79
CA ASN A 300 13.90 17.97 -44.58
C ASN A 300 12.75 18.95 -44.80
N ILE A 301 11.59 18.70 -44.17
CA ILE A 301 10.41 19.57 -44.33
C ILE A 301 10.68 21.02 -43.89
N HIS A 302 11.67 21.22 -43.02
CA HIS A 302 12.03 22.53 -42.51
C HIS A 302 12.72 23.43 -43.55
N ASP A 303 13.21 22.86 -44.66
CA ASP A 303 13.81 23.64 -45.75
C ASP A 303 12.76 24.46 -46.52
N ASP A 304 11.50 24.01 -46.49
CA ASP A 304 10.36 24.64 -47.17
C ASP A 304 9.49 25.50 -46.24
N LEU A 305 9.78 25.52 -44.94
CA LEU A 305 9.00 26.21 -43.91
C LEU A 305 9.68 27.48 -43.44
N LYS A 306 8.89 28.47 -43.00
CA LYS A 306 9.46 29.60 -42.28
C LYS A 306 9.99 29.17 -40.91
N PRO A 307 11.02 29.84 -40.35
CA PRO A 307 11.53 29.53 -39.02
C PRO A 307 10.44 29.51 -37.94
N GLU A 308 9.45 30.41 -38.01
CA GLU A 308 8.35 30.47 -37.05
C GLU A 308 7.42 29.26 -37.13
N GLU A 309 7.16 28.75 -38.35
CA GLU A 309 6.34 27.57 -38.59
C GLU A 309 7.06 26.30 -38.12
N SER A 310 8.37 26.21 -38.43
CA SER A 310 9.24 25.13 -37.95
C SER A 310 9.27 25.09 -36.42
N ALA A 311 9.47 26.23 -35.78
CA ALA A 311 9.47 26.33 -34.32
C ALA A 311 8.12 25.94 -33.72
N ALA A 312 7.00 26.36 -34.34
CA ALA A 312 5.66 25.98 -33.87
C ALA A 312 5.45 24.46 -33.90
N ILE A 313 5.85 23.78 -34.97
CA ILE A 313 5.75 22.31 -35.08
C ILE A 313 6.64 21.63 -34.03
N ILE A 314 7.88 22.09 -33.88
CA ILE A 314 8.82 21.51 -32.90
C ILE A 314 8.31 21.73 -31.48
N ILE A 315 7.74 22.89 -31.12
CA ILE A 315 7.23 23.12 -29.76
C ILE A 315 5.95 22.31 -29.49
N ASP A 316 5.08 22.12 -30.50
CA ASP A 316 3.78 21.47 -30.34
C ASP A 316 3.89 20.00 -29.88
N HIS A 317 5.00 19.30 -30.15
CA HIS A 317 5.15 17.90 -29.74
C HIS A 317 5.01 17.69 -28.23
N VAL A 318 5.42 18.66 -27.40
CA VAL A 318 5.25 18.60 -25.94
C VAL A 318 3.78 18.60 -25.59
N ALA A 319 3.01 19.54 -26.15
CA ALA A 319 1.57 19.64 -25.90
C ALA A 319 0.81 18.40 -26.40
N GLN A 320 1.17 17.88 -27.57
CA GLN A 320 0.61 16.62 -28.07
C GLN A 320 0.98 15.43 -27.18
N GLY A 321 2.23 15.36 -26.74
CA GLY A 321 2.71 14.30 -25.85
C GLY A 321 1.96 14.27 -24.52
N ILE A 322 1.74 15.43 -23.91
CA ILE A 322 0.94 15.54 -22.68
C ILE A 322 -0.51 15.12 -22.92
N LYS A 323 -1.12 15.57 -24.02
CA LYS A 323 -2.49 15.17 -24.37
C LYS A 323 -2.61 13.64 -24.53
N MET A 324 -1.69 13.02 -25.25
CA MET A 324 -1.64 11.56 -25.42
C MET A 324 -1.42 10.84 -24.08
N ALA A 325 -0.55 11.38 -23.23
CA ALA A 325 -0.28 10.85 -21.91
C ALA A 325 -1.51 10.89 -20.99
N GLU A 326 -2.29 11.98 -21.03
CA GLU A 326 -3.54 12.12 -20.28
C GLU A 326 -4.63 11.14 -20.76
N GLU A 327 -4.77 10.98 -22.09
CA GLU A 327 -5.73 10.05 -22.70
C GLU A 327 -5.46 8.60 -22.25
N GLU A 328 -4.18 8.21 -22.13
CA GLU A 328 -3.76 6.88 -21.68
C GLU A 328 -3.52 6.79 -20.15
N ASN A 329 -3.89 7.83 -19.39
CA ASN A 329 -3.77 7.89 -17.93
C ASN A 329 -2.35 7.62 -17.40
N LEU A 330 -1.32 8.13 -18.07
CA LEU A 330 0.05 8.02 -17.58
C LEU A 330 0.22 8.68 -16.20
N PRO A 331 1.08 8.13 -15.33
CA PRO A 331 1.37 8.76 -14.05
C PRO A 331 1.93 10.17 -14.22
N LYS A 332 1.59 11.08 -13.30
CA LYS A 332 2.08 12.47 -13.33
C LYS A 332 3.60 12.56 -13.34
N GLU A 333 4.27 11.67 -12.60
CA GLU A 333 5.73 11.60 -12.57
C GLU A 333 6.34 11.28 -13.95
N ILE A 334 5.61 10.61 -14.85
CA ILE A 334 6.05 10.36 -16.24
C ILE A 334 5.70 11.53 -17.15
N MET A 335 4.53 12.15 -16.96
CA MET A 335 4.14 13.35 -17.72
C MET A 335 5.14 14.50 -17.51
N GLU A 336 5.72 14.63 -16.31
CA GLU A 336 6.76 15.62 -16.02
C GLU A 336 8.04 15.47 -16.88
N PHE A 337 8.34 14.27 -17.41
CA PHE A 337 9.45 14.09 -18.36
C PHE A 337 9.12 14.56 -19.78
N ILE A 338 7.83 14.70 -20.12
CA ILE A 338 7.38 15.20 -21.43
C ILE A 338 7.42 16.74 -21.43
N GLU A 339 7.19 17.37 -20.28
CA GLU A 339 7.18 18.85 -20.13
C GLU A 339 8.57 19.51 -20.17
N THR A 340 9.66 18.73 -20.07
CA THR A 340 11.05 19.21 -20.01
C THR A 340 11.73 19.33 -21.36
#